data_AF-A0A939Y717-F1
#
_entry.id   AF-A0A939Y717-F1
#
_cell.length_a   1.000
_cell.length_b   1.000
_cell.length_c   1.000
_cell.angle_alpha   90.00
_cell.angle_beta   90.00
_cell.angle_gamma   90.00
#
_symmetry.space_group_name_H-M   'P 1'
#
loop_
_entity.id
_entity.type
_entity.pdbx_description
1 polymer ?
#
loop_
_entity_poly.entity_id
_entity_poly.type
_entity_poly.pdbx_seq_one_letter_code
_entity_poly.pdbx_strand_id
1 'polypeptide(L)'
;MDKRTSHFNTARKLLIFWTLFIGIGAVAGGLSMIIDPSGKALHMDGMLPFFQVLPFADVLFQDFLFSGFALLIVNGLTNLTAAVLLLRRKKTGVILGGIFGITLMLWICIQFCIFPLNFMSSIYFVFGLCQAVTGFAAWKLLQRKE
;
A
#
# COMPACT_ATOMS: atom_id res chain seq x y z
N MET A 1 26.52 20.54 -6.97
CA MET A 1 25.10 20.14 -6.90
C MET A 1 24.48 20.78 -5.66
N ASP A 2 23.42 21.59 -5.77
CA ASP A 2 22.76 22.22 -4.60
C ASP A 2 22.36 21.14 -3.58
N LYS A 3 22.75 21.33 -2.31
CA LYS A 3 22.43 20.45 -1.18
C LYS A 3 20.93 20.14 -1.13
N ARG A 4 20.06 21.10 -1.46
CA ARG A 4 18.59 20.93 -1.54
C ARG A 4 18.15 19.97 -2.64
N THR A 5 18.81 20.00 -3.79
CA THR A 5 18.54 19.06 -4.88
C THR A 5 18.97 17.64 -4.51
N SER A 6 20.03 17.50 -3.71
CA SER A 6 20.45 16.22 -3.14
C SER A 6 19.38 15.64 -2.21
N HIS A 7 18.90 16.42 -1.22
CA HIS A 7 17.88 15.96 -0.27
C HIS A 7 16.55 15.56 -0.94
N PHE A 8 16.08 16.35 -1.91
CA PHE A 8 14.87 15.99 -2.67
C PHE A 8 15.05 14.69 -3.46
N ASN A 9 16.22 14.51 -4.10
CA ASN A 9 16.50 13.28 -4.85
C ASN A 9 16.56 12.05 -3.93
N THR A 10 17.10 12.19 -2.71
CA THR A 10 17.09 11.12 -1.71
C THR A 10 15.66 10.78 -1.27
N ALA A 11 14.87 11.79 -0.90
CA ALA A 11 13.46 11.58 -0.51
C ALA A 11 12.64 10.94 -1.63
N ARG A 12 12.86 11.36 -2.89
CA ARG A 12 12.20 10.75 -4.05
C ARG A 12 12.60 9.29 -4.25
N LYS A 13 13.89 8.95 -4.10
CA LYS A 13 14.37 7.56 -4.23
C LYS A 13 13.78 6.66 -3.15
N LEU A 14 13.72 7.14 -1.91
CA LEU A 14 13.07 6.44 -0.80
C LEU A 14 11.58 6.23 -1.07
N LEU A 15 10.89 7.26 -1.56
CA LEU A 15 9.47 7.15 -1.89
C LEU A 15 9.24 6.14 -3.03
N ILE A 16 10.09 6.13 -4.06
CA ILE A 16 10.07 5.11 -5.11
C ILE A 16 10.20 3.71 -4.52
N PHE A 17 11.19 3.50 -3.64
CA PHE A 17 11.40 2.23 -2.95
C PHE A 17 10.13 1.76 -2.23
N TRP A 18 9.52 2.63 -1.40
CA TRP A 18 8.29 2.28 -0.67
C TRP A 18 7.14 1.95 -1.62
N THR A 19 6.89 2.78 -2.63
CA THR A 19 5.82 2.54 -3.60
C THR A 19 6.01 1.24 -4.38
N LEU A 20 7.25 0.89 -4.76
CA LEU A 20 7.52 -0.37 -5.45
C LEU A 20 7.39 -1.56 -4.52
N PHE A 21 7.98 -1.49 -3.33
CA PHE A 21 7.94 -2.58 -2.36
C PHE A 21 6.50 -2.93 -1.97
N ILE A 22 5.69 -1.93 -1.63
CA ILE A 22 4.29 -2.11 -1.26
C ILE A 22 3.46 -2.53 -2.48
N GLY A 23 3.64 -1.88 -3.63
CA GLY A 23 2.88 -2.19 -4.84
C GLY A 23 3.12 -3.63 -5.34
N ILE A 24 4.38 -4.07 -5.37
CA ILE A 24 4.74 -5.44 -5.76
C ILE A 24 4.20 -6.43 -4.73
N GLY A 25 4.34 -6.15 -3.43
CA GLY A 25 3.80 -7.01 -2.37
C GLY A 25 2.28 -7.15 -2.47
N ALA A 26 1.56 -6.06 -2.73
CA ALA A 26 0.11 -6.06 -2.92
C ALA A 26 -0.32 -6.81 -4.19
N VAL A 27 0.42 -6.69 -5.29
CA VAL A 27 0.16 -7.50 -6.49
C VAL A 27 0.39 -8.98 -6.22
N ALA A 28 1.50 -9.35 -5.57
CA ALA A 28 1.79 -10.75 -5.24
C ALA A 28 0.73 -11.35 -4.32
N GLY A 29 0.38 -10.65 -3.23
CA GLY A 29 -0.67 -11.08 -2.29
C GLY A 29 -2.06 -11.09 -2.91
N GLY A 30 -2.38 -10.11 -3.77
CA GLY A 30 -3.66 -10.06 -4.48
C GLY A 30 -3.80 -11.19 -5.48
N LEU A 31 -2.75 -11.47 -6.27
CA LEU A 31 -2.73 -12.57 -7.22
C LEU A 31 -2.80 -13.93 -6.53
N SER A 32 -2.12 -14.13 -5.40
CA SER A 32 -2.22 -15.38 -4.66
C SER A 32 -3.63 -15.64 -4.14
N MET A 33 -4.32 -14.59 -3.67
CA MET A 33 -5.74 -14.65 -3.28
C MET A 33 -6.68 -14.93 -4.46
N ILE A 34 -6.33 -14.47 -5.67
CA ILE A 34 -7.12 -14.72 -6.89
C ILE A 34 -6.89 -16.14 -7.42
N ILE A 35 -5.65 -16.63 -7.38
CA ILE A 35 -5.28 -17.97 -7.86
C ILE A 35 -5.83 -19.06 -6.94
N ASP A 36 -5.74 -18.86 -5.62
CA ASP A 36 -6.38 -19.72 -4.63
C ASP A 36 -7.32 -18.90 -3.72
N PRO A 37 -8.58 -18.69 -4.16
CA PRO A 37 -9.61 -18.00 -3.40
C PRO A 37 -9.93 -18.64 -2.05
N SER A 38 -9.61 -19.92 -1.86
CA SER A 38 -9.84 -20.60 -0.58
C SER A 38 -8.85 -20.16 0.49
N GLY A 39 -7.72 -19.59 0.10
CA GLY A 39 -6.64 -19.18 0.99
C GLY A 39 -5.83 -20.35 1.58
N LYS A 40 -6.14 -21.61 1.23
CA LYS A 40 -5.51 -22.80 1.83
C LYS A 40 -4.02 -22.89 1.50
N ALA A 41 -3.61 -22.55 0.28
CA ALA A 41 -2.21 -22.58 -0.12
C ALA A 41 -1.33 -21.65 0.72
N LEU A 42 -1.92 -20.59 1.28
CA LEU A 42 -1.25 -19.62 2.14
C LEU A 42 -1.62 -19.76 3.62
N HIS A 43 -2.34 -20.82 4.01
CA HIS A 43 -2.87 -21.02 5.37
C HIS A 43 -3.69 -19.81 5.88
N MET A 44 -4.42 -19.18 4.96
CA MET A 44 -5.29 -18.04 5.22
C MET A 44 -6.77 -18.43 5.30
N ASP A 45 -7.12 -19.69 5.09
CA ASP A 45 -8.51 -20.19 5.16
C ASP A 45 -9.16 -19.92 6.53
N GLY A 46 -8.38 -19.99 7.61
CA GLY A 46 -8.81 -19.60 8.96
C GLY A 46 -9.11 -18.10 9.13
N MET A 47 -8.75 -17.25 8.17
CA MET A 47 -9.03 -15.82 8.21
C MET A 47 -10.42 -15.44 7.67
N LEU A 48 -11.07 -16.30 6.89
CA LEU A 48 -12.40 -16.02 6.30
C LEU A 48 -13.49 -15.70 7.34
N PRO A 49 -13.60 -16.42 8.47
CA PRO A 49 -14.62 -16.13 9.48
C PRO A 49 -14.52 -14.72 10.07
N PHE A 50 -13.32 -14.15 10.13
CA PHE A 50 -13.13 -12.80 10.67
C PHE A 50 -13.74 -11.73 9.77
N PHE A 51 -13.75 -11.92 8.44
CA PHE A 51 -14.37 -10.95 7.52
C PHE A 51 -15.89 -10.82 7.71
N GLN A 52 -16.54 -11.76 8.40
CA GLN A 52 -17.99 -11.76 8.64
C GLN A 52 -18.46 -10.62 9.57
N VAL A 53 -17.54 -9.87 10.17
CA VAL A 53 -17.84 -8.62 10.89
C VAL A 53 -18.10 -7.44 9.94
N LEU A 54 -17.77 -7.58 8.66
CA LEU A 54 -17.98 -6.53 7.65
C LEU A 54 -19.43 -6.53 7.12
N PRO A 55 -19.96 -5.37 6.74
CA PRO A 55 -21.23 -5.32 6.02
C PRO A 55 -21.10 -6.03 4.67
N PHE A 56 -22.16 -6.74 4.26
CA PHE A 56 -22.22 -7.53 3.01
C PHE A 56 -21.24 -8.71 2.94
N ALA A 57 -20.70 -9.17 4.07
CA ALA A 57 -19.75 -10.29 4.11
C ALA A 57 -20.33 -11.63 3.65
N ASP A 58 -21.63 -11.80 3.81
CA ASP A 58 -22.44 -12.88 3.26
C ASP A 58 -22.40 -12.96 1.73
N VAL A 59 -22.11 -11.84 1.04
CA VAL A 59 -22.03 -11.78 -0.43
C VAL A 59 -20.59 -11.58 -0.92
N LEU A 60 -19.84 -10.65 -0.32
CA LEU A 60 -18.54 -10.21 -0.84
C LEU A 60 -17.34 -10.94 -0.22
N PHE A 61 -17.49 -11.50 0.98
CA PHE A 61 -16.38 -12.07 1.75
C PHE A 61 -16.60 -13.55 2.06
N GLN A 62 -17.12 -14.30 1.08
CA GLN A 62 -17.25 -15.76 1.14
C GLN A 62 -15.95 -16.49 0.77
N ASP A 63 -15.09 -15.83 -0.01
CA ASP A 63 -13.76 -16.26 -0.38
C ASP A 63 -12.81 -15.06 -0.47
N PHE A 64 -11.55 -15.31 -0.83
CA PHE A 64 -10.54 -14.26 -0.99
C PHE A 64 -10.56 -13.57 -2.36
N LEU A 65 -11.47 -13.89 -3.30
CA LEU A 65 -11.45 -13.26 -4.64
C LEU A 65 -11.66 -11.76 -4.55
N PHE A 66 -12.70 -11.32 -3.85
CA PHE A 66 -13.00 -9.91 -3.71
C PHE A 66 -11.87 -9.16 -3.01
N SER A 67 -11.36 -9.73 -1.90
CA SER A 67 -10.21 -9.20 -1.17
C SER A 67 -8.95 -9.10 -2.04
N GLY A 68 -8.70 -10.10 -2.89
CA GLY A 68 -7.57 -10.14 -3.81
C GLY A 68 -7.64 -9.04 -4.87
N PHE A 69 -8.80 -8.86 -5.51
CA PHE A 69 -9.01 -7.75 -6.44
C PHE A 69 -8.92 -6.38 -5.76
N ALA A 70 -9.50 -6.24 -4.57
CA ALA A 70 -9.44 -5.00 -3.81
C ALA A 70 -7.99 -4.65 -3.44
N LEU A 71 -7.20 -5.62 -2.97
CA LEU A 71 -5.78 -5.41 -2.65
C LEU A 71 -4.97 -5.05 -3.91
N LEU A 72 -5.21 -5.74 -5.03
CA LEU A 72 -4.53 -5.50 -6.29
C LEU A 72 -4.84 -4.10 -6.85
N ILE A 73 -6.09 -3.65 -6.79
CA ILE A 73 -6.50 -2.34 -7.30
C ILE A 73 -6.06 -1.22 -6.34
N VAL A 74 -6.43 -1.32 -5.06
CA VAL A 74 -6.29 -0.23 -4.08
C VAL A 74 -4.84 -0.02 -3.66
N ASN A 75 -4.04 -1.09 -3.55
CA ASN A 75 -2.65 -1.02 -3.12
C ASN A 75 -1.65 -1.42 -4.19
N GLY A 76 -1.96 -2.38 -5.06
CA GLY A 76 -1.06 -2.79 -6.14
C GLY A 76 -0.91 -1.74 -7.23
N LEU A 77 -1.96 -1.54 -8.03
CA LEU A 77 -1.96 -0.68 -9.22
C LEU A 77 -1.69 0.79 -8.87
N THR A 78 -2.28 1.30 -7.80
CA THR A 78 -2.10 2.67 -7.31
C THR A 78 -0.64 2.95 -6.95
N ASN A 79 0.00 2.11 -6.14
CA ASN A 79 1.40 2.29 -5.76
C ASN A 79 2.35 2.09 -6.95
N LEU A 80 2.09 1.12 -7.83
CA LEU A 80 2.88 0.96 -9.06
C LEU A 80 2.75 2.18 -9.98
N THR A 81 1.56 2.75 -10.09
CA THR A 81 1.33 3.98 -10.87
C THR A 81 2.07 5.16 -10.27
N ALA A 82 2.03 5.32 -8.94
CA ALA A 82 2.81 6.35 -8.24
C ALA A 82 4.32 6.15 -8.46
N ALA A 83 4.82 4.91 -8.40
CA ALA A 83 6.22 4.59 -8.67
C ALA A 83 6.63 5.01 -10.09
N VAL A 84 5.82 4.69 -11.11
CA VAL A 84 6.07 5.11 -12.51
C VAL A 84 6.10 6.63 -12.64
N LEU A 85 5.15 7.34 -12.00
CA LEU A 85 5.12 8.81 -12.02
C LEU A 85 6.35 9.43 -11.33
N LEU A 86 6.82 8.82 -10.23
CA LEU A 86 8.03 9.24 -9.53
C LEU A 86 9.29 9.00 -10.35
N LEU A 87 9.37 7.86 -11.05
CA LEU A 87 10.46 7.55 -12.00
C LEU A 87 10.48 8.55 -13.16
N ARG A 88 9.31 8.92 -13.68
CA ARG A 88 9.13 10.00 -14.69
C ARG A 88 9.31 11.42 -14.13
N ARG A 89 9.72 11.55 -12.86
CA ARG A 89 9.97 12.83 -12.17
C ARG A 89 8.77 13.79 -12.19
N LYS A 90 7.54 13.28 -12.24
CA LYS A 90 6.33 14.10 -12.21
C LYS A 90 6.01 14.51 -10.77
N LYS A 91 5.64 15.78 -10.57
CA LYS A 91 5.19 16.32 -9.27
C LYS A 91 4.04 15.50 -8.68
N THR A 92 3.11 15.06 -9.55
CA THR A 92 1.98 14.21 -9.20
C THR A 92 2.40 12.90 -8.53
N GLY A 93 3.54 12.31 -8.92
CA GLY A 93 4.04 11.08 -8.29
C GLY A 93 4.43 11.29 -6.82
N VAL A 94 4.91 12.47 -6.45
CA VAL A 94 5.26 12.81 -5.06
C VAL A 94 4.01 12.90 -4.19
N ILE A 95 2.97 13.57 -4.70
CA ILE A 95 1.69 13.74 -4.00
C ILE A 95 0.99 12.37 -3.86
N LEU A 96 0.85 11.64 -4.97
CA LEU A 96 0.21 10.33 -4.97
C LEU A 96 0.96 9.30 -4.12
N GLY A 97 2.30 9.29 -4.19
CA GLY A 97 3.12 8.41 -3.35
C GLY A 97 2.89 8.63 -1.86
N GLY A 98 2.72 9.88 -1.41
CA GLY A 98 2.38 10.18 -0.03
C GLY A 98 0.94 9.78 0.34
N ILE A 99 -0.03 10.09 -0.52
CA ILE A 99 -1.44 9.74 -0.32
C ILE A 99 -1.61 8.22 -0.21
N PHE A 100 -0.98 7.44 -1.07
CA PHE A 100 -1.10 5.98 -1.03
C PHE A 100 -0.44 5.36 0.21
N GLY A 101 0.54 6.02 0.83
CA GLY A 101 1.02 5.63 2.16
C GLY A 101 -0.08 5.75 3.22
N ILE A 102 -0.86 6.85 3.20
CA ILE A 102 -2.02 7.05 4.08
C ILE A 102 -3.14 6.04 3.75
N THR A 103 -3.42 5.81 2.46
CA THR A 103 -4.39 4.80 2.03
C THR A 103 -4.02 3.42 2.56
N LEU A 104 -2.74 3.03 2.50
CA LEU A 104 -2.27 1.78 3.09
C LEU A 104 -2.48 1.77 4.60
N MET A 105 -2.14 2.85 5.31
CA MET A 105 -2.38 2.91 6.76
C MET A 105 -3.86 2.73 7.10
N LEU A 106 -4.78 3.38 6.37
CA LEU A 106 -6.22 3.23 6.55
C LEU A 106 -6.69 1.79 6.26
N TRP A 107 -6.15 1.17 5.20
CA TRP A 107 -6.42 -0.22 4.87
C TRP A 107 -6.03 -1.15 6.03
N ILE A 108 -4.86 -0.92 6.63
CA ILE A 108 -4.40 -1.70 7.78
C ILE A 108 -5.24 -1.43 9.04
N CYS A 109 -5.69 -0.19 9.27
CA CYS A 109 -6.62 0.10 10.37
C CYS A 109 -7.89 -0.74 10.26
N ILE A 110 -8.44 -0.88 9.05
CA ILE A 110 -9.60 -1.76 8.80
C ILE A 110 -9.23 -3.22 9.11
N GLN A 111 -8.04 -3.68 8.71
CA GLN A 111 -7.58 -5.02 9.06
C GLN A 111 -7.48 -5.25 10.57
N PHE A 112 -7.10 -4.26 11.37
CA PHE A 112 -7.07 -4.40 12.84
C PHE A 112 -8.46 -4.43 13.48
N CYS A 113 -9.49 -3.90 12.82
CA CYS A 113 -10.87 -4.07 13.27
C CYS A 113 -11.40 -5.49 12.98
N ILE A 114 -10.90 -6.13 11.91
CA ILE A 114 -11.32 -7.45 11.46
C ILE A 114 -10.53 -8.56 12.16
N PHE A 115 -9.21 -8.39 12.21
CA PHE A 115 -8.26 -9.38 12.70
C PHE A 115 -7.61 -8.92 13.99
N PRO A 116 -7.25 -9.86 14.88
CA PRO A 116 -6.38 -9.54 16.01
C PRO A 116 -5.04 -8.96 15.52
N LEU A 117 -4.39 -8.20 16.40
CA LEU A 117 -3.07 -7.62 16.15
C LEU A 117 -2.10 -8.69 15.64
N ASN A 118 -1.69 -8.52 14.38
CA ASN A 118 -0.79 -9.45 13.72
C ASN A 118 0.48 -8.71 13.24
N PHE A 119 1.58 -9.45 13.17
CA PHE A 119 2.89 -8.87 12.83
C PHE A 119 2.94 -8.29 11.42
N MET A 120 2.28 -8.94 10.45
CA MET A 120 2.27 -8.51 9.06
C MET A 120 1.55 -7.18 8.88
N SER A 121 0.32 -7.04 9.34
CA SER A 121 -0.41 -5.78 9.34
C SER A 121 0.37 -4.69 10.09
N SER A 122 0.97 -5.01 11.25
CA SER A 122 1.78 -4.06 12.02
C SER A 122 2.98 -3.51 11.23
N ILE A 123 3.73 -4.37 10.54
CA ILE A 123 4.89 -3.92 9.76
C ILE A 123 4.47 -3.13 8.52
N TYR A 124 3.38 -3.51 7.84
CA TYR A 124 2.85 -2.77 6.70
C TYR A 124 2.25 -1.42 7.10
N PHE A 125 1.70 -1.28 8.32
CA PHE A 125 1.32 0.02 8.86
C PHE A 125 2.52 0.95 9.01
N VAL A 126 3.63 0.44 9.56
CA VAL A 126 4.89 1.19 9.68
C VAL A 126 5.44 1.55 8.31
N PHE A 127 5.39 0.64 7.32
CA PHE A 127 5.79 0.95 5.95
C PHE A 127 4.91 2.05 5.33
N GLY A 128 3.60 2.00 5.52
CA GLY A 128 2.67 3.05 5.10
C GLY A 128 3.00 4.40 5.74
N LEU A 129 3.33 4.41 7.03
CA LEU A 129 3.77 5.61 7.75
C LEU A 129 5.09 6.14 7.17
N CYS A 130 6.08 5.28 6.96
CA CYS A 130 7.35 5.66 6.34
C CYS A 130 7.14 6.23 4.93
N GLN A 131 6.26 5.62 4.14
CA GLN A 131 5.87 6.11 2.81
C GLN A 131 5.19 7.48 2.89
N ALA A 132 4.23 7.68 3.79
CA ALA A 132 3.54 8.95 3.97
C ALA A 132 4.49 10.07 4.42
N VAL A 133 5.37 9.79 5.39
CA VAL A 133 6.37 10.75 5.90
C VAL A 133 7.38 11.11 4.81
N THR A 134 7.89 10.13 4.06
CA THR A 134 8.81 10.38 2.94
C THR A 134 8.12 11.15 1.81
N GLY A 135 6.84 10.86 1.53
CA GLY A 135 6.00 11.61 0.59
C GLY A 135 5.82 13.06 0.99
N PHE A 136 5.49 13.31 2.25
CA PHE A 136 5.34 14.66 2.80
C PHE A 136 6.66 15.45 2.78
N ALA A 137 7.77 14.81 3.17
CA ALA A 137 9.09 15.41 3.11
C ALA A 137 9.48 15.77 1.67
N ALA A 138 9.26 14.86 0.72
CA ALA A 138 9.50 15.10 -0.70
C ALA A 138 8.63 16.25 -1.25
N TRP A 139 7.37 16.34 -0.83
CA TRP A 139 6.46 17.42 -1.23
C TRP A 139 6.90 18.78 -0.70
N LYS A 140 7.25 18.89 0.58
CA LYS A 140 7.79 20.14 1.15
C LYS A 140 9.08 20.59 0.46
N LEU A 141 9.96 19.65 0.11
CA LEU A 141 11.19 19.96 -0.61
C LEU A 141 10.94 20.36 -2.07
N LEU A 142 9.87 19.85 -2.69
CA LEU A 142 9.43 20.23 -4.02
C LEU A 142 8.91 21.67 -4.04
N GLN A 143 8.05 22.04 -3.08
CA GLN A 143 7.51 23.40 -2.98
C GLN A 143 8.60 24.46 -2.75
N ARG A 144 9.64 24.13 -1.98
CA ARG A 144 10.77 25.05 -1.72
C ARG A 144 11.71 25.23 -2.91
N LYS A 145 11.53 24.46 -3.99
CA LYS A 145 12.28 24.60 -5.24
C LYS A 145 11.55 25.44 -6.29
N GLU A 146 10.25 25.64 -6.11
CA GLU A 146 9.40 26.48 -6.94
C GLU A 146 9.44 27.91 -6.43
#